data_AF-A0A8T7B6P4-F1
#
_entry.id   AF-A0A8T7B6P4-F1
#
_cell.length_a   1.000
_cell.length_b   1.000
_cell.length_c   1.000
_cell.angle_alpha   90.00
_cell.angle_beta   90.00
_cell.angle_gamma   90.00
#
_symmetry.space_group_name_H-M   'P 1'
#
loop_
_entity.id
_entity.type
_entity.pdbx_description
1 polymer ?
#
loop_
_entity_poly.entity_id
_entity_poly.type
_entity_poly.pdbx_seq_one_letter_code
_entity_poly.pdbx_strand_id
1 'polypeptide(L)'
;MKSTYLAALALMVSPLAANAVAIVDTGATPNSGGNWSLNWSQGIAGQFTTTEDYFVSSVEGWIQNVYTAGTLTAAIYSDNAGAPGTALYTAEFTADQTDAWQGASGLAWELLAGTYFVAFEVVSGQSFSGTLPGSAIDPLSAYAYSNGGNWYGQSLAAGFQIYGELAGEGPEPGAVPEPGSLALLGIGLMGLVWRRRVSG
;
A
#
# COMPACT_ATOMS: atom_id res chain seq x y z
N MET A 1 13.89 7.04 58.91
CA MET A 1 12.88 7.43 57.89
C MET A 1 12.96 6.41 56.76
N LYS A 2 11.82 5.84 56.36
CA LYS A 2 11.74 4.60 55.56
C LYS A 2 11.95 4.88 54.06
N SER A 3 12.73 4.01 53.44
CA SER A 3 13.02 3.88 52.02
C SER A 3 11.76 3.58 51.20
N THR A 4 11.62 4.21 50.03
CA THR A 4 10.81 3.67 48.92
C THR A 4 11.39 4.14 47.59
N TYR A 5 12.06 3.26 46.85
CA TYR A 5 12.31 3.44 45.42
C TYR A 5 11.66 2.26 44.69
N LEU A 6 10.54 2.53 44.02
CA LEU A 6 9.94 1.63 43.03
C LEU A 6 10.58 1.97 41.68
N ALA A 7 11.27 1.01 41.07
CA ALA A 7 11.67 1.10 39.67
C ALA A 7 10.73 0.21 38.86
N ALA A 8 9.84 0.82 38.09
CA ALA A 8 9.02 0.14 37.09
C ALA A 8 9.83 0.00 35.79
N LEU A 9 10.06 -1.24 35.36
CA LEU A 9 10.69 -1.54 34.08
C LEU A 9 9.60 -1.67 33.01
N ALA A 10 9.50 -0.68 32.12
CA ALA A 10 8.61 -0.73 30.96
C ALA A 10 9.26 -1.56 29.84
N LEU A 11 8.66 -2.69 29.47
CA LEU A 11 9.02 -3.42 28.25
C LEU A 11 8.57 -2.61 27.04
N MET A 12 9.51 -2.10 26.25
CA MET A 12 9.23 -1.58 24.92
C MET A 12 9.12 -2.76 23.95
N VAL A 13 7.89 -3.05 23.50
CA VAL A 13 7.66 -3.89 22.33
C VAL A 13 7.79 -2.99 21.12
N SER A 14 8.91 -3.08 20.40
CA SER A 14 9.07 -2.38 19.13
C SER A 14 8.37 -3.19 18.03
N PRO A 15 7.41 -2.62 17.29
CA PRO A 15 6.90 -3.28 16.08
C PRO A 15 8.04 -3.34 15.05
N LEU A 16 8.27 -4.52 14.47
CA LEU A 16 9.11 -4.69 13.30
C LEU A 16 8.48 -3.87 12.17
N ALA A 17 9.21 -2.88 11.64
CA ALA A 17 8.78 -2.17 10.44
C ALA A 17 9.04 -3.09 9.25
N ALA A 18 7.97 -3.63 8.67
CA ALA A 18 8.06 -4.29 7.38
C ALA A 18 8.24 -3.21 6.30
N ASN A 19 9.16 -3.47 5.35
CA ASN A 19 9.51 -2.51 4.31
C ASN A 19 8.63 -2.78 3.08
N ALA A 20 7.75 -1.84 2.75
CA ALA A 20 6.95 -1.93 1.55
C ALA A 20 7.84 -1.79 0.29
N VAL A 21 7.74 -2.73 -0.65
CA VAL A 21 8.36 -2.71 -1.97
C VAL A 21 7.36 -2.23 -3.02
N ALA A 22 7.85 -1.55 -4.05
CA ALA A 22 7.04 -1.17 -5.20
C ALA A 22 6.70 -2.42 -6.04
N ILE A 23 5.41 -2.70 -6.19
CA ILE A 23 4.86 -3.75 -7.06
C ILE A 23 4.62 -3.16 -8.46
N VAL A 24 4.09 -1.93 -8.50
CA VAL A 24 3.90 -1.12 -9.70
C VAL A 24 4.35 0.29 -9.40
N ASP A 25 5.14 0.89 -10.28
CA ASP A 25 5.43 2.32 -10.27
C ASP A 25 5.57 2.81 -11.70
N THR A 26 4.57 3.52 -12.20
CA THR A 26 4.58 4.06 -13.57
C THR A 26 5.29 5.42 -13.67
N GLY A 27 5.78 5.96 -12.55
CA GLY A 27 6.30 7.32 -12.44
C GLY A 27 5.21 8.40 -12.55
N ALA A 28 5.48 9.58 -11.98
CA ALA A 28 4.57 10.71 -12.06
C ALA A 28 4.50 11.23 -13.50
N THR A 29 3.29 11.54 -13.97
CA THR A 29 3.11 11.97 -15.35
C THR A 29 3.52 13.44 -15.52
N PRO A 30 4.29 13.83 -16.56
CA PRO A 30 4.36 15.22 -16.98
C PRO A 30 2.95 15.68 -17.39
N ASN A 31 2.60 16.94 -17.12
CA ASN A 31 1.27 17.52 -17.40
C ASN A 31 1.03 17.78 -18.91
N SER A 32 1.51 16.88 -19.78
CA SER A 32 1.60 17.02 -21.23
C SER A 32 0.79 15.96 -22.01
N GLY A 33 0.09 15.06 -21.32
CA GLY A 33 -0.82 14.08 -21.91
C GLY A 33 -2.29 14.51 -21.91
N GLY A 34 -3.14 13.77 -22.61
CA GLY A 34 -4.60 13.93 -22.51
C GLY A 34 -5.08 13.57 -21.11
N ASN A 35 -5.97 14.39 -20.54
CA ASN A 35 -6.56 14.14 -19.22
C ASN A 35 -7.84 13.33 -19.36
N TRP A 36 -7.89 12.17 -18.71
CA TRP A 36 -9.06 11.32 -18.73
C TRP A 36 -9.93 11.61 -17.52
N SER A 37 -11.17 12.00 -17.78
CA SER A 37 -12.13 12.33 -16.74
C SER A 37 -12.39 11.12 -15.84
N LEU A 38 -12.47 11.40 -14.55
CA LEU A 38 -12.88 10.46 -13.52
C LEU A 38 -13.98 11.13 -12.69
N ASN A 39 -15.23 10.93 -13.11
CA ASN A 39 -16.45 11.41 -12.45
C ASN A 39 -17.65 10.55 -12.84
N TRP A 40 -18.79 10.70 -12.15
CA TRP A 40 -20.10 10.17 -12.59
C TRP A 40 -20.12 8.73 -13.15
N SER A 41 -19.82 7.72 -12.33
CA SER A 41 -19.83 6.31 -12.77
C SER A 41 -18.80 5.97 -13.85
N GLN A 42 -17.69 6.72 -13.85
CA GLN A 42 -16.51 6.41 -14.65
C GLN A 42 -15.46 5.68 -13.82
N GLY A 43 -14.63 4.93 -14.53
CA GLY A 43 -13.47 4.27 -13.95
C GLY A 43 -12.31 4.24 -14.92
N ILE A 44 -11.10 4.20 -14.40
CA ILE A 44 -9.87 4.05 -15.17
C ILE A 44 -9.08 2.93 -14.54
N ALA A 45 -8.64 1.98 -15.37
CA ALA A 45 -7.89 0.81 -14.92
C ALA A 45 -6.64 0.59 -15.78
N GLY A 46 -5.60 0.04 -15.14
CA GLY A 46 -4.35 -0.36 -15.78
C GLY A 46 -4.01 -1.82 -15.45
N GLN A 47 -3.57 -2.57 -16.45
CA GLN A 47 -3.21 -3.98 -16.32
C GLN A 47 -1.78 -4.11 -15.80
N PHE A 48 -1.56 -4.95 -14.81
CA PHE A 48 -0.22 -5.28 -14.32
C PHE A 48 -0.10 -6.78 -14.08
N THR A 49 1.12 -7.29 -14.01
CA THR A 49 1.40 -8.70 -13.72
C THR A 49 2.43 -8.81 -12.61
N THR A 50 2.17 -9.68 -11.65
CA THR A 50 3.08 -10.02 -10.56
C THR A 50 3.61 -11.45 -10.75
N THR A 51 4.88 -11.67 -10.46
CA THR A 51 5.48 -13.03 -10.48
C THR A 51 5.53 -13.68 -9.11
N GLU A 52 5.30 -12.89 -8.07
CA GLU A 52 5.32 -13.29 -6.66
C GLU A 52 3.99 -12.95 -6.00
N ASP A 53 3.76 -13.57 -4.84
CA ASP A 53 2.63 -13.27 -3.98
C ASP A 53 2.97 -12.04 -3.09
N TYR A 54 2.00 -11.15 -2.89
CA TYR A 54 2.16 -9.92 -2.13
C TYR A 54 1.03 -9.68 -1.14
N PHE A 55 1.34 -9.03 -0.02
CA PHE A 55 0.37 -8.28 0.78
C PHE A 55 0.42 -6.81 0.37
N VAL A 56 -0.55 -6.37 -0.44
CA VAL A 56 -0.65 -4.97 -0.91
C VAL A 56 -1.04 -4.07 0.27
N SER A 57 -0.24 -3.02 0.48
CA SER A 57 -0.39 -2.06 1.58
C SER A 57 -0.90 -0.70 1.11
N SER A 58 -0.67 -0.33 -0.15
CA SER A 58 -1.27 0.87 -0.76
C SER A 58 -1.47 0.73 -2.26
N VAL A 59 -2.47 1.45 -2.76
CA VAL A 59 -2.81 1.58 -4.18
C VAL A 59 -3.12 3.05 -4.44
N GLU A 60 -2.34 3.68 -5.32
CA GLU A 60 -2.38 5.11 -5.61
C GLU A 60 -2.44 5.38 -7.12
N GLY A 61 -3.16 6.44 -7.48
CA GLY A 61 -3.27 6.95 -8.83
C GLY A 61 -2.71 8.36 -8.87
N TRP A 62 -2.08 8.73 -9.98
CA TRP A 62 -1.67 10.11 -10.18
C TRP A 62 -2.91 10.93 -10.56
N ILE A 63 -3.52 11.58 -9.58
CA ILE A 63 -4.78 12.31 -9.74
C ILE A 63 -4.48 13.80 -9.91
N GLN A 64 -5.09 14.42 -10.93
CA GLN A 64 -4.91 15.83 -11.25
C GLN A 64 -6.23 16.53 -11.59
N ASN A 65 -6.19 17.87 -11.62
CA ASN A 65 -7.31 18.73 -12.03
C ASN A 65 -8.60 18.39 -11.27
N VAL A 66 -8.47 18.21 -9.96
CA VAL A 66 -9.61 17.84 -9.10
C VAL A 66 -10.53 19.05 -8.99
N TYR A 67 -11.69 18.98 -9.66
CA TYR A 67 -12.75 19.98 -9.60
C TYR A 67 -13.60 19.84 -8.34
N THR A 68 -13.73 18.63 -7.82
CA THR A 68 -14.50 18.34 -6.60
C THR A 68 -13.80 17.23 -5.84
N ALA A 69 -13.23 17.57 -4.67
CA ALA A 69 -12.75 16.59 -3.71
C ALA A 69 -13.90 15.69 -3.26
N GLY A 70 -13.59 14.44 -2.94
CA GLY A 70 -14.62 13.48 -2.56
C GLY A 70 -14.08 12.06 -2.50
N THR A 71 -14.99 11.15 -2.24
CA THR A 71 -14.67 9.72 -2.15
C THR A 71 -14.53 9.11 -3.54
N LEU A 72 -13.54 8.24 -3.70
CA LEU A 72 -13.41 7.31 -4.83
C LEU A 72 -13.22 5.90 -4.30
N THR A 73 -13.37 4.92 -5.19
CA THR A 73 -13.00 3.54 -4.93
C THR A 73 -11.72 3.19 -5.67
N ALA A 74 -10.72 2.71 -4.92
CA ALA A 74 -9.58 1.97 -5.44
C ALA A 74 -9.95 0.47 -5.47
N ALA A 75 -9.61 -0.23 -6.54
CA ALA A 75 -9.94 -1.64 -6.68
C ALA A 75 -8.86 -2.43 -7.41
N ILE A 76 -8.77 -3.73 -7.10
CA ILE A 76 -8.04 -4.71 -7.90
C ILE A 76 -9.05 -5.69 -8.49
N TYR A 77 -9.00 -5.84 -9.80
CA TYR A 77 -9.81 -6.75 -10.59
C TYR A 77 -8.95 -7.90 -11.12
N SER A 78 -9.57 -9.07 -11.24
CA SER A 78 -9.02 -10.18 -12.05
C SER A 78 -8.95 -9.77 -13.52
N ASP A 79 -8.02 -10.36 -14.28
CA ASP A 79 -8.04 -10.26 -15.75
C ASP A 79 -9.21 -11.06 -16.35
N ASN A 80 -9.89 -10.46 -17.33
CA ASN A 80 -10.89 -11.12 -18.16
C ASN A 80 -10.61 -10.81 -19.64
N ALA A 81 -9.62 -11.52 -20.19
CA ALA A 81 -9.24 -11.41 -21.60
C ALA A 81 -8.81 -9.99 -22.02
N GLY A 82 -8.00 -9.34 -21.18
CA GLY A 82 -7.49 -7.98 -21.45
C GLY A 82 -8.44 -6.84 -21.05
N ALA A 83 -9.45 -7.13 -20.23
CA ALA A 83 -10.28 -6.14 -19.55
C ALA A 83 -10.46 -6.52 -18.07
N PRO A 84 -10.81 -5.55 -17.18
CA PRO A 84 -11.18 -5.86 -15.81
C PRO A 84 -12.35 -6.86 -15.73
N GLY A 85 -12.16 -7.93 -14.96
CA GLY A 85 -13.13 -8.99 -14.70
C GLY A 85 -13.89 -8.77 -13.40
N THR A 86 -13.78 -9.74 -12.48
CA THR A 86 -14.38 -9.66 -11.14
C THR A 86 -13.48 -8.85 -10.20
N ALA A 87 -14.08 -7.95 -9.42
CA ALA A 87 -13.40 -7.23 -8.35
C ALA A 87 -12.96 -8.22 -7.26
N LEU A 88 -11.67 -8.25 -6.96
CA LEU A 88 -11.07 -9.07 -5.90
C LEU A 88 -10.99 -8.28 -4.60
N TYR A 89 -10.59 -7.01 -4.71
CA TYR A 89 -10.43 -6.10 -3.58
C TYR A 89 -10.93 -4.71 -3.93
N THR A 90 -11.51 -4.03 -2.93
CA THR A 90 -11.99 -2.64 -3.05
C THR A 90 -11.75 -1.90 -1.75
N ALA A 91 -11.32 -0.65 -1.83
CA ALA A 91 -11.26 0.28 -0.70
C ALA A 91 -11.73 1.66 -1.16
N GLU A 92 -12.51 2.31 -0.30
CA GLU A 92 -12.84 3.71 -0.50
C GLU A 92 -11.76 4.60 0.13
N PHE A 93 -11.45 5.71 -0.52
CA PHE A 93 -10.57 6.75 0.01
C PHE A 93 -11.10 8.12 -0.43
N THR A 94 -10.70 9.17 0.28
CA THR A 94 -11.03 10.54 -0.08
C THR A 94 -9.85 11.15 -0.82
N ALA A 95 -10.08 11.65 -2.03
CA ALA A 95 -9.11 12.47 -2.74
C ALA A 95 -9.37 13.96 -2.47
N ASP A 96 -8.27 14.68 -2.23
CA ASP A 96 -8.24 16.11 -2.00
C ASP A 96 -8.03 16.89 -3.31
N GLN A 97 -8.26 18.20 -3.26
CA GLN A 97 -8.03 19.13 -4.37
C GLN A 97 -6.54 19.44 -4.54
N THR A 98 -5.74 18.41 -4.85
CA THR A 98 -4.31 18.51 -5.10
C THR A 98 -3.90 17.64 -6.28
N ASP A 99 -2.86 18.05 -6.99
CA ASP A 99 -2.22 17.23 -8.01
C ASP A 99 -1.14 16.36 -7.34
N ALA A 100 -1.44 15.09 -7.10
CA ALA A 100 -0.56 14.19 -6.34
C ALA A 100 -0.88 12.72 -6.60
N TRP A 101 -0.02 11.84 -6.10
CA TRP A 101 -0.37 10.45 -5.83
C TRP A 101 -1.41 10.43 -4.71
N GLN A 102 -2.58 9.90 -5.03
CA GLN A 102 -3.70 9.81 -4.10
C GLN A 102 -4.34 8.43 -4.22
N GLY A 103 -4.74 7.85 -3.09
CA GLY A 103 -5.20 6.48 -3.08
C GLY A 103 -5.53 5.93 -1.71
N ALA A 104 -5.77 4.62 -1.67
CA ALA A 104 -6.04 3.88 -0.45
C ALA A 104 -4.72 3.33 0.14
N SER A 105 -4.56 3.46 1.46
CA SER A 105 -3.38 2.99 2.20
C SER A 105 -3.80 2.25 3.47
N GLY A 106 -2.85 1.56 4.11
CA GLY A 106 -3.14 0.70 5.26
C GLY A 106 -3.93 -0.55 4.87
N LEU A 107 -3.76 -1.00 3.62
CA LEU A 107 -4.40 -2.19 3.08
C LEU A 107 -3.67 -3.45 3.55
N ALA A 108 -4.34 -4.58 3.40
CA ALA A 108 -3.79 -5.91 3.67
C ALA A 108 -4.36 -6.91 2.66
N TRP A 109 -4.28 -6.56 1.36
CA TRP A 109 -4.83 -7.40 0.30
C TRP A 109 -3.83 -8.46 -0.12
N GLU A 110 -4.19 -9.72 0.04
CA GLU A 110 -3.38 -10.85 -0.40
C GLU A 110 -3.51 -11.04 -1.92
N LEU A 111 -2.51 -10.58 -2.66
CA LEU A 111 -2.47 -10.68 -4.11
C LEU A 111 -1.49 -11.77 -4.52
N LEU A 112 -2.01 -12.89 -4.99
CA LEU A 112 -1.18 -13.96 -5.54
C LEU A 112 -0.47 -13.51 -6.83
N ALA A 113 0.54 -14.26 -7.25
CA ALA A 113 1.16 -14.10 -8.55
C ALA A 113 0.11 -14.27 -9.67
N GLY A 114 0.05 -13.30 -10.58
CA GLY A 114 -0.94 -13.30 -11.65
C GLY A 114 -1.05 -11.98 -12.41
N THR A 115 -2.02 -11.92 -13.32
CA THR A 115 -2.33 -10.70 -14.10
C THR A 115 -3.64 -10.10 -13.60
N TYR A 116 -3.61 -8.79 -13.34
CA TYR A 116 -4.69 -8.06 -12.69
C TYR A 116 -4.88 -6.69 -13.33
N PHE A 117 -5.99 -6.05 -12.99
CA PHE A 117 -6.22 -4.64 -13.25
C PHE A 117 -6.31 -3.87 -11.93
N VAL A 118 -5.52 -2.82 -11.79
CA VAL A 118 -5.74 -1.81 -10.74
C VAL A 118 -6.66 -0.73 -11.29
N ALA A 119 -7.64 -0.29 -10.53
CA ALA A 119 -8.65 0.65 -10.98
C ALA A 119 -8.95 1.75 -9.95
N PHE A 120 -9.26 2.93 -10.46
CA PHE A 120 -9.89 4.02 -9.72
C PHE A 120 -11.25 4.32 -10.33
N GLU A 121 -12.28 4.36 -9.50
CA GLU A 121 -13.67 4.46 -9.92
C GLU A 121 -14.43 5.49 -9.08
N VAL A 122 -15.38 6.19 -9.72
CA VAL A 122 -16.37 7.02 -9.03
C VAL A 122 -17.69 6.28 -9.11
N VAL A 123 -17.96 5.41 -8.13
CA VAL A 123 -19.18 4.59 -8.12
C VAL A 123 -20.41 5.40 -7.72
N SER A 124 -21.61 4.84 -7.94
CA SER A 124 -22.87 5.51 -7.61
C SER A 124 -22.90 5.95 -6.15
N GLY A 125 -23.15 7.25 -5.91
CA GLY A 125 -23.19 7.86 -4.58
C GLY A 125 -21.91 8.63 -4.20
N GLN A 126 -20.83 8.49 -4.97
CA GLN A 126 -19.61 9.24 -4.78
C GLN A 126 -19.63 10.58 -5.53
N SER A 127 -18.96 11.58 -4.98
CA SER A 127 -19.01 12.98 -5.46
C SER A 127 -17.73 13.46 -6.13
N PHE A 128 -16.70 12.62 -6.20
CA PHE A 128 -15.42 13.02 -6.75
C PHE A 128 -15.53 13.41 -8.23
N SER A 129 -14.79 14.45 -8.61
CA SER A 129 -14.59 14.83 -10.00
C SER A 129 -13.17 15.34 -10.20
N GLY A 130 -12.43 14.66 -11.06
CA GLY A 130 -11.05 15.01 -11.43
C GLY A 130 -10.61 14.27 -12.67
N THR A 131 -9.31 14.10 -12.83
CA THR A 131 -8.72 13.43 -13.99
C THR A 131 -7.54 12.55 -13.60
N LEU A 132 -7.31 11.48 -14.37
CA LEU A 132 -6.01 10.81 -14.45
C LEU A 132 -5.38 11.17 -15.81
N PRO A 133 -4.21 11.83 -15.83
CA PRO A 133 -3.49 12.15 -17.06
C PRO A 133 -2.93 10.89 -17.71
N GLY A 134 -3.00 10.82 -19.04
CA GLY A 134 -2.53 9.71 -19.86
C GLY A 134 -1.09 9.86 -20.37
N SER A 135 -0.15 10.23 -19.50
CA SER A 135 1.28 10.45 -19.86
C SER A 135 2.26 9.90 -18.82
N ALA A 136 1.98 8.72 -18.26
CA ALA A 136 2.91 8.01 -17.39
C ALA A 136 4.25 7.75 -18.08
N ILE A 137 5.33 7.84 -17.30
CA ILE A 137 6.70 7.70 -17.78
C ILE A 137 6.96 6.24 -18.18
N ASP A 138 6.51 5.31 -17.36
CA ASP A 138 6.57 3.88 -17.60
C ASP A 138 5.14 3.30 -17.62
N PRO A 139 4.44 3.39 -18.76
CA PRO A 139 3.04 2.96 -18.83
C PRO A 139 2.88 1.44 -18.71
N LEU A 140 1.75 1.04 -18.18
CA LEU A 140 1.33 -0.36 -18.07
C LEU A 140 1.01 -0.98 -19.44
N SER A 141 0.93 -2.31 -19.48
CA SER A 141 0.77 -3.07 -20.73
C SER A 141 -0.57 -2.86 -21.42
N ALA A 142 -1.62 -2.59 -20.65
CA ALA A 142 -2.96 -2.34 -21.16
C ALA A 142 -3.74 -1.46 -20.18
N TYR A 143 -4.79 -0.81 -20.69
CA TYR A 143 -5.66 0.04 -19.90
C TYR A 143 -7.12 -0.16 -20.30
N ALA A 144 -8.02 0.14 -19.38
CA ALA A 144 -9.44 0.14 -19.62
C ALA A 144 -10.11 1.39 -19.01
N TYR A 145 -11.20 1.79 -19.63
CA TYR A 145 -12.08 2.85 -19.16
C TYR A 145 -13.46 2.25 -18.89
N SER A 146 -14.06 2.62 -17.76
CA SER A 146 -15.43 2.26 -17.41
C SER A 146 -16.35 3.44 -17.60
N ASN A 147 -17.54 3.17 -18.13
CA ASN A 147 -18.66 4.11 -18.10
C ASN A 147 -19.95 3.34 -17.84
N GLY A 148 -20.64 3.69 -16.75
CA GLY A 148 -21.86 2.99 -16.33
C GLY A 148 -21.62 1.52 -15.98
N GLY A 149 -20.44 1.19 -15.46
CA GLY A 149 -20.06 -0.15 -15.02
C GLY A 149 -19.59 -1.10 -16.13
N ASN A 150 -19.51 -0.64 -17.39
CA ASN A 150 -18.98 -1.44 -18.49
C ASN A 150 -17.55 -1.02 -18.81
N TRP A 151 -16.64 -1.99 -18.90
CA TRP A 151 -15.24 -1.77 -19.22
C TRP A 151 -14.97 -1.84 -20.73
N TYR A 152 -14.16 -0.90 -21.20
CA TYR A 152 -13.71 -0.81 -22.59
C TYR A 152 -12.19 -0.67 -22.60
N GLY A 153 -11.50 -1.51 -23.38
CA GLY A 153 -10.06 -1.36 -23.59
C GLY A 153 -9.71 -0.02 -24.22
N GLN A 154 -8.63 0.61 -23.75
CA GLN A 154 -8.19 1.93 -24.20
C GLN A 154 -6.68 2.00 -24.39
N SER A 155 -6.25 2.82 -25.33
CA SER A 155 -4.86 3.24 -25.47
C SER A 155 -4.63 4.46 -24.58
N LEU A 156 -4.42 4.21 -23.29
CA LEU A 156 -4.14 5.18 -22.25
C LEU A 156 -2.72 4.97 -21.72
N ALA A 157 -2.18 5.94 -20.98
CA ALA A 157 -0.95 5.82 -20.21
C ALA A 157 -1.14 6.47 -18.83
N ALA A 158 -2.13 6.02 -18.06
CA ALA A 158 -2.43 6.59 -16.75
C ALA A 158 -1.40 6.15 -15.69
N GLY A 159 -1.19 7.03 -14.71
CA GLY A 159 -0.24 6.82 -13.63
C GLY A 159 -0.81 5.97 -12.49
N PHE A 160 -0.10 4.92 -12.11
CA PHE A 160 -0.44 4.01 -11.02
C PHE A 160 0.79 3.70 -10.16
N GLN A 161 0.58 3.61 -8.85
CA GLN A 161 1.55 3.10 -7.89
C GLN A 161 0.89 2.06 -6.98
N ILE A 162 1.57 0.95 -6.76
CA ILE A 162 1.14 -0.11 -5.85
C ILE A 162 2.35 -0.50 -5.02
N TYR A 163 2.18 -0.49 -3.70
CA TYR A 163 3.19 -0.94 -2.76
C TYR A 163 2.66 -2.08 -1.90
N GLY A 164 3.55 -2.95 -1.48
CA GLY A 164 3.21 -4.09 -0.63
C GLY A 164 4.44 -4.83 -0.13
N GLU A 165 4.22 -6.00 0.44
CA GLU A 165 5.27 -6.85 1.00
C GLU A 165 5.18 -8.24 0.37
N LEU A 166 6.31 -8.91 0.13
CA LEU A 166 6.30 -10.28 -0.39
C LEU A 166 5.66 -11.23 0.62
N ALA A 167 4.64 -11.99 0.21
CA ALA A 167 3.93 -12.92 1.10
C ALA A 167 4.78 -14.13 1.51
N GLY A 168 5.85 -14.43 0.76
CA GLY A 168 6.81 -15.52 1.02
C GLY A 168 8.01 -15.13 1.88
N GLU A 169 8.28 -13.83 2.04
CA GLU A 169 9.21 -13.35 3.07
C GLU A 169 8.43 -13.27 4.39
N GLY A 170 8.20 -14.44 5.00
CA GLY A 170 8.10 -14.46 6.46
C GLY A 170 9.28 -13.66 7.02
N PRO A 171 9.12 -12.91 8.13
CA PRO A 171 10.10 -11.93 8.59
C PRO A 171 11.49 -12.51 8.40
N GLU A 172 12.31 -11.87 7.56
CA GLU A 172 13.65 -12.37 7.26
C GLU A 172 14.27 -12.86 8.58
N PRO A 173 14.99 -13.99 8.60
CA PRO A 173 15.80 -14.37 9.76
C PRO A 173 17.01 -13.41 9.92
N GLY A 174 16.80 -12.11 9.73
CA GLY A 174 17.66 -11.00 10.09
C GLY A 174 17.17 -10.41 11.42
N ALA A 175 17.79 -10.91 12.49
CA ALA A 175 17.59 -10.51 13.89
C ALA A 175 16.19 -10.81 14.45
N VAL A 176 15.98 -12.08 14.83
CA VAL A 176 15.26 -12.36 16.08
C VAL A 176 15.84 -11.40 17.13
N PRO A 177 15.06 -10.45 17.69
CA PRO A 177 15.51 -9.75 18.88
C PRO A 177 15.75 -10.85 19.89
N GLU A 178 17.01 -11.12 20.24
CA GLU A 178 17.35 -12.08 21.27
C GLU A 178 16.39 -11.82 22.42
N PRO A 179 15.53 -12.80 22.79
CA PRO A 179 14.58 -12.57 23.85
C PRO A 179 15.37 -12.05 25.04
N GLY A 180 14.80 -11.12 25.80
CA GLY A 180 15.43 -10.51 26.97
C GLY A 180 16.04 -11.53 27.96
N SER A 181 15.83 -12.84 27.77
CA SER A 181 16.65 -13.96 28.23
C SER A 181 18.16 -13.79 28.14
N LEU A 182 18.76 -13.30 27.05
CA LEU A 182 20.24 -13.11 27.00
C LEU A 182 20.68 -11.88 27.81
N ALA A 183 19.89 -10.82 27.80
CA ALA A 183 20.08 -9.69 28.72
C ALA A 183 19.87 -10.11 30.20
N LEU A 184 18.86 -10.94 30.50
CA LEU A 184 18.58 -11.51 31.82
C LEU A 184 19.66 -12.48 32.27
N LEU A 185 20.19 -13.30 31.36
CA LEU A 185 21.33 -14.17 31.61
C LEU A 185 22.58 -13.33 31.92
N GLY A 186 22.85 -12.29 31.13
CA GLY A 186 23.96 -11.35 31.34
C GLY A 186 23.85 -10.60 32.67
N ILE A 187 22.68 -10.04 32.99
CA ILE A 187 22.42 -9.34 34.26
C ILE A 187 22.46 -10.32 35.44
N GLY A 188 21.92 -11.54 35.28
CA GLY A 188 21.96 -12.59 36.30
C GLY A 188 23.39 -13.04 36.64
N LEU A 189 24.26 -13.16 35.64
CA LEU A 189 25.67 -13.46 35.84
C LEU A 189 26.42 -12.30 36.52
N MET A 190 26.15 -11.05 36.14
CA MET A 190 26.74 -9.88 36.81
C MET A 190 26.30 -9.77 38.28
N GLY A 191 25.04 -10.08 38.60
CA GLY A 191 24.53 -10.13 39.97
C GLY A 191 25.21 -11.20 40.83
N LEU A 192 25.55 -12.36 40.25
CA LEU A 192 26.27 -13.44 40.94
C LEU A 192 27.73 -13.06 41.25
N VAL A 193 28.40 -12.34 40.35
CA VAL A 193 29.78 -11.87 40.55
C VAL A 193 29.85 -10.78 41.63
N TRP A 194 28.88 -9.85 41.65
CA TRP A 194 28.83 -8.81 42.68
C TRP A 194 28.61 -9.40 44.08
N ARG A 195 27.72 -10.40 44.22
CA ARG A 195 27.44 -11.03 45.51
C ARG A 195 28.69 -11.67 46.15
N ARG A 196 29.64 -12.17 45.35
CA ARG A 196 30.90 -12.74 45.87
C ARG A 196 31.89 -11.70 46.41
N ARG A 197 31.82 -10.44 45.98
CA ARG A 197 32.73 -9.37 46.47
C ARG A 197 32.30 -8.71 47.78
N VAL A 198 31.03 -8.82 48.15
CA VAL A 198 30.48 -8.18 49.37
C VAL A 198 30.47 -9.15 50.57
N SER A 199 30.76 -10.42 50.35
CA SER A 199 30.78 -11.47 51.39
C SER A 199 32.18 -11.98 51.75
N GLY A 200 33.23 -11.23 51.42
CA GLY A 200 34.62 -11.51 51.78
C GLY A 200 35.23 -10.39 52.59
#